data_AF-A0A9W8PNL7-F1
#
_entry.id   AF-A0A9W8PNL7-F1
#
_cell.length_a   1.000
_cell.length_b   1.000
_cell.length_c   1.000
_cell.angle_alpha   90.00
_cell.angle_beta   90.00
_cell.angle_gamma   90.00
#
_symmetry.space_group_name_H-M   'P 1'
#
loop_
_entity.id
_entity.type
_entity.pdbx_description
1 polymer ?
#
loop_
_entity_poly.entity_id
_entity_poly.type
_entity_poly.pdbx_seq_one_letter_code
_entity_poly.pdbx_strand_id
1 'polypeptide(L)'
;MSLLLITEGSPTETGVIQDAATLVDWATKVAGVPASRIVLLGQSLGTAVVSAVAEKYALQGVEFAGVTIVAGFSDLANLLLGYRIGGVVPVLAPFQMWPTLIRFIHRFVVDKWHSDERLANVVRHTKTRLRLNLIHAKNDKDIPWTEDNKLFRAAAQEMVGIMDDDDFAAWKEERTIRKGKDAFVTTWKAEPDMIIRQELFPYGGHNDIMGYAPVALAIMRAFDLHGTTYNNDEQPISK
;
A
#
# COMPACT_ATOMS: atom_id res chain seq x y z
N MET A 1 27.20 17.62 5.54
CA MET A 1 25.90 17.81 4.86
C MET A 1 24.85 17.17 5.75
N SER A 2 24.19 17.97 6.59
CA SER A 2 23.22 17.46 7.58
C SER A 2 21.89 17.16 6.88
N LEU A 3 21.46 15.90 6.91
CA LEU A 3 20.12 15.50 6.51
C LEU A 3 19.17 15.82 7.67
N LEU A 4 18.64 17.05 7.69
CA LEU A 4 17.66 17.47 8.67
C LEU A 4 16.25 17.18 8.11
N LEU A 5 15.69 16.01 8.41
CA LEU A 5 14.29 15.66 8.12
C LEU A 5 13.36 16.27 9.19
N ILE A 6 13.41 17.58 9.36
CA ILE A 6 12.45 18.33 10.18
C ILE A 6 12.13 19.60 9.39
N THR A 7 10.98 19.64 8.74
CA THR A 7 10.48 20.88 8.17
C THR A 7 9.87 21.73 9.27
N GLU A 8 10.45 22.90 9.53
CA GLU A 8 9.78 23.97 10.27
C GLU A 8 8.58 24.43 9.43
N GLY A 9 7.34 24.21 9.90
CA GLY A 9 6.12 24.61 9.19
C GLY A 9 4.85 23.89 9.61
N SER A 10 3.72 24.26 9.01
CA SER A 10 2.50 23.44 9.06
C SER A 10 2.50 22.46 7.89
N PRO A 11 2.29 21.16 8.11
CA PRO A 11 2.41 20.16 7.07
C PRO A 11 1.26 20.30 6.07
N THR A 12 1.60 20.21 4.78
CA THR A 12 0.68 20.19 3.64
C THR A 12 0.92 18.89 2.84
N GLU A 13 -0.03 18.45 2.00
CA GLU A 13 0.18 17.27 1.14
C GLU A 13 1.46 17.42 0.31
N THR A 14 1.56 18.52 -0.42
CA THR A 14 2.71 18.82 -1.28
C THR A 14 4.02 18.87 -0.50
N GLY A 15 4.01 19.43 0.72
CA GLY A 15 5.20 19.51 1.57
C GLY A 15 5.71 18.14 1.97
N VAL A 16 4.83 17.26 2.47
CA VAL A 16 5.23 15.92 2.93
C VAL A 16 5.68 15.04 1.76
N ILE A 17 5.03 15.12 0.60
CA ILE A 17 5.46 14.42 -0.62
C ILE A 17 6.83 14.93 -1.08
N GLN A 18 7.06 16.24 -1.02
CA GLN A 18 8.32 16.84 -1.42
C GLN A 18 9.46 16.41 -0.47
N ASP A 19 9.23 16.40 0.83
CA ASP A 19 10.20 15.93 1.83
C ASP A 19 10.59 14.46 1.58
N ALA A 20 9.60 13.60 1.31
CA ALA A 20 9.83 12.20 1.00
C ALA A 20 10.59 12.02 -0.33
N ALA A 21 10.29 12.81 -1.36
CA ALA A 21 11.03 12.80 -2.61
C ALA A 21 12.48 13.29 -2.42
N THR A 22 12.71 14.32 -1.59
CA THR A 22 14.06 14.79 -1.26
C THR A 22 14.88 13.69 -0.56
N LEU A 23 14.27 12.88 0.31
CA LEU A 23 14.94 11.74 0.92
C LEU A 23 15.33 10.67 -0.12
N VAL A 24 14.44 10.34 -1.06
CA VAL A 24 14.75 9.40 -2.15
C VAL A 24 15.87 9.93 -3.03
N ASP A 25 15.83 11.20 -3.41
CA ASP A 25 16.88 11.85 -4.18
C ASP A 25 18.22 11.85 -3.46
N TRP A 26 18.23 12.10 -2.14
CA TRP A 26 19.44 11.97 -1.35
C TRP A 26 19.98 10.53 -1.35
N ALA A 27 19.12 9.54 -1.10
CA ALA A 27 19.53 8.14 -1.05
C ALA A 27 20.13 7.67 -2.39
N THR A 28 19.52 8.06 -3.50
CA THR A 28 19.91 7.63 -4.84
C THR A 28 21.08 8.43 -5.41
N LYS A 29 21.05 9.77 -5.31
CA LYS A 29 22.01 10.67 -5.95
C LYS A 29 23.21 11.01 -5.07
N VAL A 30 23.05 11.03 -3.74
CA VAL A 30 24.12 11.39 -2.79
C VAL A 30 24.72 10.16 -2.13
N ALA A 31 23.90 9.30 -1.55
CA ALA A 31 24.38 8.06 -0.93
C ALA A 31 24.69 6.96 -1.96
N GLY A 32 24.30 7.15 -3.22
CA GLY A 32 24.60 6.23 -4.32
C GLY A 32 23.89 4.88 -4.23
N VAL A 33 22.80 4.79 -3.46
CA VAL A 33 22.02 3.55 -3.33
C VAL A 33 21.14 3.39 -4.57
N PRO A 34 21.28 2.32 -5.37
CA PRO A 34 20.40 2.10 -6.52
C PRO A 34 18.93 1.99 -6.11
N ALA A 35 18.01 2.50 -6.93
CA ALA A 35 16.57 2.40 -6.66
C ALA A 35 16.09 0.93 -6.50
N SER A 36 16.68 0.00 -7.26
CA SER A 36 16.49 -1.44 -7.14
C SER A 36 16.96 -2.04 -5.80
N ARG A 37 17.56 -1.23 -4.91
CA ARG A 37 17.94 -1.58 -3.54
C ARG A 37 17.19 -0.76 -2.49
N ILE A 38 16.12 -0.07 -2.86
CA ILE A 38 15.28 0.75 -1.98
C ILE A 38 13.86 0.20 -1.98
N VAL A 39 13.26 0.05 -0.79
CA VAL A 39 11.82 -0.24 -0.63
C VAL A 39 11.15 1.01 -0.08
N LEU A 40 10.05 1.42 -0.70
CA LEU A 40 9.17 2.44 -0.16
C LEU A 40 8.13 1.76 0.73
N LEU A 41 8.08 2.14 2.01
CA LEU A 41 7.14 1.61 2.97
C LEU A 41 6.27 2.72 3.56
N GLY A 42 4.96 2.55 3.47
CA GLY A 42 3.98 3.53 3.93
C GLY A 42 2.91 2.85 4.80
N GLN A 43 2.56 3.48 5.92
CA GLN A 43 1.47 3.03 6.78
C GLN A 43 0.48 4.14 7.04
N SER A 44 -0.82 3.82 7.03
CA SER A 44 -1.88 4.80 7.25
C SER A 44 -1.71 5.99 6.29
N LEU A 45 -1.51 7.22 6.77
CA LEU A 45 -1.20 8.38 5.93
C LEU A 45 0.05 8.20 5.05
N GLY A 46 1.03 7.43 5.53
CA GLY A 46 2.21 7.07 4.74
C GLY A 46 1.86 6.37 3.42
N THR A 47 0.68 5.76 3.31
CA THR A 47 0.15 5.22 2.05
C THR A 47 0.11 6.29 0.97
N ALA A 48 -0.46 7.44 1.30
CA ALA A 48 -0.70 8.48 0.31
C ALA A 48 0.59 9.18 -0.10
N VAL A 49 1.53 9.32 0.84
CA VAL A 49 2.89 9.82 0.60
C VAL A 49 3.68 8.84 -0.27
N VAL A 50 3.71 7.56 0.09
CA VAL A 50 4.46 6.53 -0.64
C VAL A 50 3.89 6.31 -2.03
N SER A 51 2.57 6.26 -2.20
CA SER A 51 1.96 6.15 -3.53
C SER A 51 2.33 7.33 -4.41
N ALA A 52 2.34 8.56 -3.88
CA ALA A 52 2.72 9.75 -4.65
C ALA A 52 4.20 9.76 -5.03
N VAL A 53 5.08 9.37 -4.10
CA VAL A 53 6.52 9.27 -4.37
C VAL A 53 6.78 8.15 -5.39
N ALA A 54 6.19 6.97 -5.20
CA ALA A 54 6.33 5.86 -6.14
C ALA A 54 5.88 6.27 -7.54
N GLU A 55 4.73 6.92 -7.68
CA GLU A 55 4.22 7.42 -8.96
C GLU A 55 5.19 8.44 -9.59
N LYS A 56 5.61 9.45 -8.83
CA LYS A 56 6.55 10.49 -9.31
C LYS A 56 7.80 9.90 -9.93
N TYR A 57 8.36 8.85 -9.33
CA TYR A 57 9.58 8.18 -9.81
C TYR A 57 9.30 7.17 -10.92
N ALA A 58 8.18 6.44 -10.89
CA ALA A 58 7.76 5.55 -11.97
C ALA A 58 7.57 6.32 -13.30
N LEU A 59 6.97 7.51 -13.25
CA LEU A 59 6.83 8.41 -14.40
C LEU A 59 8.18 8.87 -14.99
N GLN A 60 9.25 8.83 -14.20
CA GLN A 60 10.63 9.13 -14.61
C GLN A 60 11.41 7.88 -15.05
N GLY A 61 10.78 6.71 -15.06
CA GLY A 61 11.42 5.44 -15.37
C GLY A 61 12.30 4.89 -14.24
N VAL A 62 12.11 5.36 -13.01
CA VAL A 62 12.79 4.84 -11.82
C VAL A 62 11.92 3.78 -11.16
N GLU A 63 12.44 2.56 -11.07
CA GLU A 63 11.75 1.41 -10.48
C GLU A 63 12.46 1.01 -9.18
N PHE A 64 11.71 0.98 -8.08
CA PHE A 64 12.21 0.59 -6.76
C PHE A 64 12.26 -0.94 -6.59
N ALA A 65 12.97 -1.42 -5.58
CA ALA A 65 12.93 -2.84 -5.21
C ALA A 65 11.50 -3.29 -4.90
N GLY A 66 10.73 -2.43 -4.23
CA GLY A 66 9.29 -2.61 -4.06
C GLY A 66 8.61 -1.47 -3.31
N VAL A 67 7.29 -1.56 -3.28
CA VAL A 67 6.39 -0.65 -2.58
C VAL A 67 5.56 -1.50 -1.61
N THR A 68 5.58 -1.17 -0.32
CA THR A 68 4.86 -1.89 0.74
C THR A 68 3.93 -0.94 1.46
N ILE A 69 2.63 -1.18 1.36
CA ILE A 69 1.58 -0.42 2.02
C ILE A 69 1.02 -1.26 3.16
N VAL A 70 0.96 -0.68 4.36
CA VAL A 70 0.47 -1.34 5.58
C VAL A 70 -0.70 -0.55 6.15
N ALA A 71 -1.83 -1.20 6.40
CA ALA A 71 -3.04 -0.52 6.88
C ALA A 71 -3.39 0.70 5.99
N GLY A 72 -3.46 0.48 4.68
CA GLY A 72 -3.62 1.54 3.69
C GLY A 72 -5.06 1.97 3.46
N PHE A 73 -5.22 3.13 2.81
CA PHE A 73 -6.52 3.61 2.34
C PHE A 73 -6.46 3.99 0.85
N SER A 74 -7.57 3.87 0.13
CA SER A 74 -7.61 4.26 -1.29
C SER A 74 -7.77 5.76 -1.47
N ASP A 75 -8.73 6.35 -0.76
CA ASP A 75 -9.05 7.77 -0.83
C ASP A 75 -9.46 8.30 0.55
N LEU A 76 -8.73 9.30 1.03
CA LEU A 76 -8.95 9.88 2.37
C LEU A 76 -10.30 10.60 2.46
N ALA A 77 -10.75 11.26 1.40
CA ALA A 77 -12.03 11.97 1.37
C ALA A 77 -13.20 10.98 1.38
N ASN A 78 -13.14 9.90 0.59
CA ASN A 78 -14.14 8.85 0.56
C ASN A 78 -14.16 8.03 1.86
N LEU A 79 -13.00 7.82 2.48
CA LEU A 79 -12.93 7.24 3.82
C LEU A 79 -13.74 8.11 4.80
N LEU A 80 -13.50 9.42 4.80
CA LEU A 80 -14.21 10.39 5.65
C LEU A 80 -15.71 10.56 5.28
N LEU A 81 -16.08 10.43 4.00
CA LEU A 81 -17.47 10.51 3.53
C LEU A 81 -18.26 9.24 3.83
N GLY A 82 -17.65 8.06 3.73
CA GLY A 82 -18.25 6.79 4.12
C GLY A 82 -18.66 6.77 5.60
N TYR A 83 -17.94 7.51 6.44
CA TYR A 83 -18.33 7.75 7.84
C TYR A 83 -19.56 8.66 8.02
N ARG A 84 -19.97 9.43 6.99
CA ARG A 84 -21.08 10.41 7.08
C ARG A 84 -22.44 9.89 6.59
N ILE A 85 -22.48 8.81 5.80
CA ILE A 85 -23.71 8.32 5.16
C ILE A 85 -24.64 7.54 6.14
N GLY A 86 -24.18 7.30 7.37
CA GLY A 86 -24.93 6.57 8.42
C GLY A 86 -26.00 7.35 9.23
N GLY A 87 -26.39 8.57 8.83
CA GLY A 87 -27.58 9.26 9.34
C GLY A 87 -27.45 10.01 10.68
N VAL A 88 -27.68 11.32 10.64
CA VAL A 88 -28.19 12.25 11.69
C VAL A 88 -27.45 12.34 13.05
N VAL A 89 -26.35 11.61 13.26
CA VAL A 89 -25.49 11.76 14.44
C VAL A 89 -24.08 12.15 13.97
N PRO A 90 -23.37 13.12 14.59
CA PRO A 90 -21.98 13.36 14.24
C PRO A 90 -21.17 12.11 14.62
N VAL A 91 -20.90 11.25 13.64
CA VAL A 91 -20.16 9.97 13.75
C VAL A 91 -18.65 10.22 13.94
N LEU A 92 -18.30 11.16 14.82
CA LEU A 92 -17.00 11.14 15.48
C LEU A 92 -17.03 10.19 16.69
N ALA A 93 -18.16 9.55 17.01
CA ALA A 93 -18.29 8.68 18.18
C ALA A 93 -17.34 7.45 18.22
N PRO A 94 -17.03 6.74 17.10
CA PRO A 94 -15.98 5.71 17.14
C PRO A 94 -14.57 6.31 17.27
N PHE A 95 -14.39 7.55 16.78
CA PHE A 95 -13.13 8.29 16.81
C PHE A 95 -12.95 9.19 18.04
N GLN A 96 -13.93 9.29 18.94
CA GLN A 96 -13.77 9.96 20.24
C GLN A 96 -12.72 9.27 21.09
N MET A 97 -12.35 8.03 20.76
CA MET A 97 -11.25 7.36 21.41
C MET A 97 -9.89 7.97 21.03
N TRP A 98 -9.67 8.44 19.79
CA TRP A 98 -8.32 8.77 19.28
C TRP A 98 -8.25 10.18 18.60
N PRO A 99 -8.21 11.27 19.41
CA PRO A 99 -8.24 12.67 18.94
C PRO A 99 -7.06 13.10 18.05
N THR A 100 -5.94 12.38 18.11
CA THR A 100 -4.68 12.70 17.43
C THR A 100 -4.78 12.52 15.91
N LEU A 101 -5.41 11.44 15.45
CA LEU A 101 -5.60 11.16 14.02
C LEU A 101 -6.55 12.18 13.38
N ILE A 102 -7.67 12.50 14.04
CA ILE A 102 -8.61 13.55 13.60
C ILE A 102 -7.91 14.90 13.48
N ARG A 103 -7.12 15.29 14.49
CA ARG A 103 -6.42 16.60 14.51
C ARG A 103 -5.37 16.70 13.40
N PHE A 104 -4.74 15.59 13.05
CA PHE A 104 -3.78 15.51 11.96
C PHE A 104 -4.50 15.55 10.61
N ILE A 105 -5.47 14.66 10.38
CA ILE A 105 -6.26 14.55 9.14
C ILE A 105 -6.98 15.85 8.81
N HIS A 106 -7.60 16.54 9.77
CA HIS A 106 -8.27 17.84 9.51
C HIS A 106 -7.35 18.89 8.87
N ARG A 107 -6.02 18.79 9.04
CA ARG A 107 -5.04 19.68 8.39
C ARG A 107 -4.76 19.31 6.93
N PHE A 108 -5.00 18.05 6.54
CA PHE A 108 -4.76 17.52 5.19
C PHE A 108 -6.04 17.25 4.38
N VAL A 109 -7.22 17.43 4.99
CA VAL A 109 -8.56 17.22 4.37
C VAL A 109 -8.84 18.14 3.19
N VAL A 110 -8.03 19.18 2.99
CA VAL A 110 -8.15 20.07 1.83
C VAL A 110 -7.62 19.41 0.55
N ASP A 111 -6.71 18.44 0.66
CA ASP A 111 -6.05 17.83 -0.48
C ASP A 111 -6.62 16.42 -0.79
N LYS A 112 -6.75 16.10 -2.08
CA LYS A 112 -7.34 14.83 -2.56
C LYS A 112 -6.27 13.77 -2.71
N TRP A 113 -6.21 12.86 -1.75
CA TRP A 113 -5.25 11.77 -1.71
C TRP A 113 -5.78 10.53 -2.47
N HIS A 114 -5.66 10.51 -3.80
CA HIS A 114 -6.03 9.37 -4.65
C HIS A 114 -4.92 8.30 -4.69
N SER A 115 -4.78 7.53 -3.60
CA SER A 115 -3.73 6.51 -3.48
C SER A 115 -3.93 5.36 -4.47
N ASP A 116 -5.18 5.05 -4.80
CA ASP A 116 -5.57 4.10 -5.83
C ASP A 116 -5.10 4.52 -7.23
N GLU A 117 -5.42 5.74 -7.67
CA GLU A 117 -5.00 6.26 -8.98
C GLU A 117 -3.47 6.30 -9.08
N ARG A 118 -2.80 6.69 -8.00
CA ARG A 118 -1.33 6.73 -7.94
C ARG A 118 -0.71 5.35 -8.08
N LEU A 119 -1.22 4.34 -7.37
CA LEU A 119 -0.74 2.96 -7.51
C LEU A 119 -1.05 2.37 -8.89
N ALA A 120 -2.22 2.68 -9.46
CA ALA A 120 -2.55 2.32 -10.84
C ALA A 120 -1.52 2.93 -11.83
N ASN A 121 -1.17 4.20 -11.66
CA ASN A 121 -0.14 4.85 -12.47
C ASN A 121 1.25 4.24 -12.26
N VAL A 122 1.62 3.82 -11.05
CA VAL A 122 2.87 3.07 -10.80
C VAL A 122 2.89 1.79 -11.62
N VAL A 123 1.82 1.00 -11.57
CA VAL A 123 1.68 -0.24 -12.36
C VAL A 123 1.82 0.07 -13.85
N ARG A 124 1.07 1.05 -14.35
CA ARG A 124 1.03 1.44 -15.78
C ARG A 124 2.38 1.87 -16.34
N HIS A 125 3.20 2.56 -15.53
CA HIS A 125 4.48 3.12 -16.00
C HIS A 125 5.70 2.25 -15.66
N THR A 126 5.50 1.15 -14.93
CA THR A 126 6.55 0.17 -14.71
C THR A 126 6.78 -0.65 -15.98
N LYS A 127 8.04 -0.77 -16.40
CA LYS A 127 8.47 -1.42 -17.64
C LYS A 127 9.28 -2.68 -17.42
N THR A 128 9.94 -2.84 -16.26
CA THR A 128 10.82 -4.00 -16.04
C THR A 128 10.40 -4.84 -14.86
N ARG A 129 10.12 -4.24 -13.71
CA ARG A 129 9.88 -5.00 -12.48
C ARG A 129 9.00 -4.25 -11.48
N LEU A 130 8.00 -4.94 -10.94
CA LEU A 130 7.17 -4.43 -9.83
C LEU A 130 7.07 -5.44 -8.68
N ARG A 131 7.18 -4.95 -7.45
CA ARG A 131 6.78 -5.64 -6.22
C ARG A 131 5.91 -4.71 -5.38
N LEU A 132 4.59 -4.85 -5.49
CA LEU A 132 3.62 -4.11 -4.68
C LEU A 132 3.03 -5.03 -3.63
N ASN A 133 3.26 -4.73 -2.35
CA ASN A 133 2.70 -5.46 -1.22
C ASN A 133 1.67 -4.59 -0.50
N LEU A 134 0.49 -5.14 -0.25
CA LEU A 134 -0.58 -4.54 0.53
C LEU A 134 -0.84 -5.45 1.74
N ILE A 135 -0.75 -4.91 2.95
CA ILE A 135 -0.85 -5.67 4.19
C ILE A 135 -1.86 -4.99 5.10
N HIS A 136 -2.84 -5.75 5.60
CA HIS A 136 -3.84 -5.22 6.53
C HIS A 136 -4.17 -6.22 7.64
N ALA A 137 -4.58 -5.70 8.79
CA ALA A 137 -5.20 -6.48 9.85
C ALA A 137 -6.73 -6.43 9.75
N LYS A 138 -7.42 -7.57 9.84
CA LYS A 138 -8.88 -7.63 9.92
C LYS A 138 -9.43 -6.85 11.11
N ASN A 139 -8.73 -6.91 12.24
CA ASN A 139 -9.09 -6.23 13.48
C ASN A 139 -8.53 -4.80 13.58
N ASP A 140 -8.08 -4.20 12.48
CA ASP A 140 -7.81 -2.77 12.41
C ASP A 140 -9.12 -2.01 12.73
N LYS A 141 -9.04 -1.13 13.74
CA LYS A 141 -10.18 -0.34 14.22
C LYS A 141 -10.21 1.07 13.64
N ASP A 142 -9.13 1.49 12.98
CA ASP A 142 -8.93 2.85 12.50
C ASP A 142 -9.25 2.91 11.00
N ILE A 143 -8.76 1.92 10.24
CA ILE A 143 -8.98 1.81 8.80
C ILE A 143 -9.58 0.43 8.48
N PRO A 144 -10.74 0.38 7.81
CA PRO A 144 -11.29 -0.89 7.37
C PRO A 144 -10.38 -1.58 6.36
N TRP A 145 -10.04 -2.85 6.58
CA TRP A 145 -9.27 -3.69 5.64
C TRP A 145 -9.85 -3.78 4.23
N THR A 146 -11.13 -3.41 4.04
CA THR A 146 -11.77 -3.30 2.73
C THR A 146 -11.15 -2.21 1.85
N GLU A 147 -10.49 -1.21 2.43
CA GLU A 147 -9.75 -0.21 1.66
C GLU A 147 -8.58 -0.82 0.89
N ASP A 148 -7.89 -1.80 1.46
CA ASP A 148 -6.86 -2.56 0.74
C ASP A 148 -7.43 -3.30 -0.48
N ASN A 149 -8.72 -3.69 -0.47
CA ASN A 149 -9.36 -4.29 -1.65
C ASN A 149 -9.50 -3.28 -2.80
N LYS A 150 -9.78 -2.01 -2.48
CA LYS A 150 -9.87 -0.93 -3.47
C LYS A 150 -8.50 -0.64 -4.07
N LEU A 151 -7.46 -0.54 -3.22
CA LEU A 151 -6.07 -0.38 -3.66
C LEU A 151 -5.62 -1.55 -4.55
N PHE A 152 -5.90 -2.79 -4.13
CA PHE A 152 -5.58 -3.98 -4.91
C PHE A 152 -6.29 -3.98 -6.26
N ARG A 153 -7.58 -3.63 -6.28
CA ARG A 153 -8.35 -3.54 -7.51
C ARG A 153 -7.80 -2.50 -8.46
N ALA A 154 -7.58 -1.27 -7.99
CA ALA A 154 -7.04 -0.19 -8.82
C ALA A 154 -5.70 -0.58 -9.45
N ALA A 155 -4.81 -1.20 -8.67
CA ALA A 155 -3.51 -1.65 -9.17
C ALA A 155 -3.62 -2.84 -10.15
N ALA A 156 -4.49 -3.82 -9.88
CA ALA A 156 -4.62 -5.01 -10.72
C ALA A 156 -5.40 -4.75 -12.03
N GLN A 157 -6.41 -3.87 -11.98
CA GLN A 157 -7.32 -3.62 -13.10
C GLN A 157 -6.62 -2.99 -14.30
N GLU A 158 -5.57 -2.20 -14.07
CA GLU A 158 -4.72 -1.64 -15.15
C GLU A 158 -4.17 -2.70 -16.11
N MET A 159 -4.02 -3.93 -15.63
CA MET A 159 -3.36 -4.99 -16.39
C MET A 159 -4.31 -6.10 -16.84
N VAL A 160 -5.48 -6.23 -16.19
CA VAL A 160 -6.48 -7.27 -16.50
C VAL A 160 -7.55 -6.75 -17.47
N GLY A 161 -7.64 -5.43 -17.66
CA GLY A 161 -8.70 -4.79 -18.43
C GLY A 161 -9.93 -4.47 -17.58
N ILE A 162 -10.98 -3.95 -18.20
CA ILE A 162 -12.21 -3.58 -17.49
C ILE A 162 -13.03 -4.84 -17.20
N MET A 163 -13.13 -5.20 -15.93
CA MET A 163 -14.06 -6.19 -15.38
C MET A 163 -15.12 -5.46 -14.56
N ASP A 164 -16.36 -5.95 -14.58
CA ASP A 164 -17.35 -5.53 -13.60
C ASP A 164 -16.98 -6.02 -12.18
N ASP A 165 -17.79 -5.65 -11.20
CA ASP A 165 -17.50 -5.91 -9.79
C ASP A 165 -17.53 -7.41 -9.44
N ASP A 166 -18.47 -8.15 -10.01
CA ASP A 166 -18.67 -9.57 -9.73
C ASP A 166 -17.57 -10.41 -10.42
N ASP A 167 -17.26 -10.06 -11.68
CA ASP A 167 -16.18 -10.68 -12.43
C ASP A 167 -14.82 -10.45 -11.76
N PHE A 168 -14.55 -9.22 -11.29
CA PHE A 168 -13.32 -8.93 -10.56
C PHE A 168 -13.25 -9.70 -9.24
N ALA A 169 -14.36 -9.83 -8.52
CA ALA A 169 -14.41 -10.58 -7.26
C ALA A 169 -14.13 -12.07 -7.49
N ALA A 170 -14.73 -12.68 -8.52
CA ALA A 170 -14.47 -14.06 -8.89
C ALA A 170 -13.00 -14.26 -9.32
N TRP A 171 -12.50 -13.39 -10.20
CA TRP A 171 -11.11 -13.39 -10.66
C TRP A 171 -10.10 -13.30 -9.49
N LYS A 172 -10.42 -12.46 -8.51
CA LYS A 172 -9.62 -12.32 -7.30
C LYS A 172 -9.67 -13.57 -6.43
N GLU A 173 -10.84 -14.18 -6.25
CA GLU A 173 -11.01 -15.37 -5.43
C GLU A 173 -10.20 -16.55 -5.96
N GLU A 174 -10.16 -16.77 -7.28
CA GLU A 174 -9.33 -17.79 -7.93
C GLU A 174 -7.83 -17.68 -7.57
N ARG A 175 -7.37 -16.47 -7.27
CA ARG A 175 -5.98 -16.15 -6.93
C ARG A 175 -5.76 -16.02 -5.42
N THR A 176 -6.79 -16.27 -4.63
CA THR A 176 -6.79 -16.07 -3.19
C THR A 176 -6.60 -17.40 -2.45
N ILE A 177 -5.51 -17.49 -1.69
CA ILE A 177 -5.25 -18.59 -0.78
C ILE A 177 -5.76 -18.20 0.61
N ARG A 178 -6.81 -18.88 1.08
CA ARG A 178 -7.31 -18.74 2.45
C ARG A 178 -6.33 -19.41 3.43
N LYS A 179 -5.82 -18.65 4.40
CA LYS A 179 -4.85 -19.11 5.41
C LYS A 179 -5.47 -19.39 6.77
N GLY A 180 -6.78 -19.19 6.89
CA GLY A 180 -7.56 -19.38 8.12
C GLY A 180 -8.75 -18.44 8.16
N LYS A 181 -9.44 -18.40 9.30
CA LYS A 181 -10.50 -17.43 9.53
C LYS A 181 -9.94 -16.01 9.43
N ASP A 182 -10.56 -15.18 8.59
CA ASP A 182 -10.17 -13.79 8.36
C ASP A 182 -8.69 -13.60 7.95
N ALA A 183 -8.11 -14.61 7.30
CA ALA A 183 -6.73 -14.60 6.84
C ALA A 183 -6.63 -15.04 5.39
N PHE A 184 -6.03 -14.24 4.52
CA PHE A 184 -5.84 -14.61 3.13
C PHE A 184 -4.59 -13.99 2.52
N VAL A 185 -4.16 -14.59 1.42
CA VAL A 185 -3.15 -14.07 0.52
C VAL A 185 -3.74 -14.07 -0.88
N THR A 186 -3.80 -12.92 -1.55
CA THR A 186 -4.08 -12.83 -2.98
C THR A 186 -2.80 -12.42 -3.68
N THR A 187 -2.38 -13.18 -4.69
CA THR A 187 -1.19 -12.83 -5.49
C THR A 187 -1.56 -12.75 -6.95
N TRP A 188 -1.27 -11.60 -7.56
CA TRP A 188 -1.30 -11.41 -8.99
C TRP A 188 0.13 -11.32 -9.52
N LYS A 189 0.38 -11.99 -10.65
CA LYS A 189 1.66 -11.98 -11.36
C LYS A 189 1.41 -11.67 -12.84
N ALA A 190 2.29 -10.90 -13.45
CA ALA A 190 2.31 -10.67 -14.90
C ALA A 190 3.72 -10.41 -15.42
N GLU A 191 3.88 -10.58 -16.72
CA GLU A 191 5.09 -10.17 -17.46
C GLU A 191 5.23 -8.63 -17.46
N PRO A 192 6.45 -8.07 -17.47
CA PRO A 192 7.75 -8.77 -17.56
C PRO A 192 8.29 -9.33 -16.24
N ASP A 193 7.97 -8.72 -15.09
CA ASP A 193 8.26 -9.25 -13.74
C ASP A 193 7.46 -8.46 -12.70
N MET A 194 6.13 -8.50 -12.79
CA MET A 194 5.22 -7.71 -11.96
C MET A 194 4.50 -8.60 -10.96
N ILE A 195 4.56 -8.23 -9.68
CA ILE A 195 3.84 -8.92 -8.61
C ILE A 195 3.08 -7.88 -7.78
N ILE A 196 1.76 -8.06 -7.68
CA ILE A 196 0.90 -7.36 -6.72
C ILE A 196 0.39 -8.39 -5.73
N ARG A 197 0.61 -8.14 -4.44
CA ARG A 197 0.34 -9.10 -3.39
C ARG A 197 -0.44 -8.44 -2.27
N GLN A 198 -1.60 -8.99 -1.95
CA GLN A 198 -2.44 -8.54 -0.84
C GLN A 198 -2.46 -9.59 0.28
N GLU A 199 -2.23 -9.17 1.51
CA GLU A 199 -2.31 -10.01 2.71
C GLU A 199 -3.29 -9.43 3.72
N LEU A 200 -4.22 -10.28 4.16
CA LEU A 200 -5.04 -10.00 5.32
C LEU A 200 -4.61 -10.92 6.46
N PHE A 201 -4.33 -10.32 7.61
CA PHE A 201 -4.08 -11.02 8.86
C PHE A 201 -5.27 -10.87 9.80
N PRO A 202 -5.63 -11.90 10.59
CA PRO A 202 -6.78 -11.80 11.48
C PRO A 202 -6.53 -10.82 12.63
N TYR A 203 -5.27 -10.68 13.05
CA TYR A 203 -4.84 -9.87 14.18
C TYR A 203 -3.58 -9.05 13.84
N GLY A 204 -3.52 -7.84 14.39
CA GLY A 204 -2.40 -6.91 14.27
C GLY A 204 -2.79 -5.48 14.61
N GLY A 205 -4.09 -5.15 14.57
CA GLY A 205 -4.55 -3.77 14.77
C GLY A 205 -3.94 -2.82 13.74
N HIS A 206 -4.14 -1.52 13.96
CA HIS A 206 -3.63 -0.49 13.03
C HIS A 206 -2.11 -0.30 13.11
N ASN A 207 -1.57 -0.29 14.34
CA ASN A 207 -0.16 0.06 14.58
C ASN A 207 0.71 -1.18 14.83
N ASP A 208 0.23 -2.18 15.59
CA ASP A 208 1.09 -3.30 16.02
C ASP A 208 1.52 -4.18 14.85
N ILE A 209 0.69 -4.27 13.80
CA ILE A 209 0.98 -5.03 12.57
C ILE A 209 2.31 -4.60 11.92
N MET A 210 2.73 -3.34 12.08
CA MET A 210 4.00 -2.83 11.57
C MET A 210 5.21 -3.59 12.16
N GLY A 211 5.11 -4.02 13.42
CA GLY A 211 6.17 -4.75 14.10
C GLY A 211 6.17 -6.26 13.81
N TYR A 212 5.20 -6.77 13.06
CA TYR A 212 5.03 -8.20 12.89
C TYR A 212 5.83 -8.76 11.71
N ALA A 213 6.19 -10.05 11.82
CA ALA A 213 6.97 -10.77 10.83
C ALA A 213 6.47 -10.64 9.37
N PRO A 214 5.15 -10.55 9.07
CA PRO A 214 4.69 -10.37 7.70
C PRO A 214 5.21 -9.12 7.00
N VAL A 215 5.34 -8.00 7.71
CA VAL A 215 5.84 -6.75 7.11
C VAL A 215 7.32 -6.90 6.73
N ALA A 216 8.13 -7.44 7.63
CA ALA A 216 9.53 -7.75 7.34
C ALA A 216 9.66 -8.74 6.16
N LEU A 217 8.79 -9.76 6.11
CA LEU A 217 8.78 -10.73 5.03
C LEU A 217 8.39 -10.11 3.68
N ALA A 218 7.45 -9.17 3.65
CA ALA A 218 7.09 -8.44 2.44
C ALA A 218 8.25 -7.55 1.93
N ILE A 219 8.98 -6.90 2.85
CA ILE A 219 10.19 -6.14 2.51
C ILE A 219 11.26 -7.08 1.94
N MET A 220 11.49 -8.25 2.55
CA MET A 220 12.45 -9.23 2.03
C MET A 220 12.06 -9.72 0.62
N ARG A 221 10.77 -10.02 0.41
CA ARG A 221 10.24 -10.41 -0.91
C ARG A 221 10.43 -9.34 -1.98
N ALA A 222 10.40 -8.05 -1.61
CA ALA A 222 10.68 -6.97 -2.56
C ALA A 222 12.10 -7.05 -3.13
N PHE A 223 13.06 -7.56 -2.36
CA PHE A 223 14.44 -7.81 -2.80
C PHE A 223 14.65 -9.18 -3.45
N ASP A 224 13.59 -9.92 -3.77
CA ASP A 224 13.62 -11.34 -4.14
C ASP A 224 14.39 -12.22 -3.15
N LEU A 225 14.48 -11.78 -1.88
CA LEU A 225 15.03 -12.60 -0.81
C LEU A 225 13.95 -13.59 -0.40
N HIS A 226 14.02 -14.77 -1.00
CA HIS A 226 13.10 -15.86 -0.72
C HIS A 226 13.44 -16.42 0.65
N GLY A 227 12.79 -15.90 1.70
CA GLY A 227 12.55 -16.69 2.90
C GLY A 227 11.79 -17.97 2.50
N THR A 228 12.02 -19.08 3.20
CA THR A 228 11.68 -20.48 2.85
C THR A 228 10.21 -20.84 2.59
N THR A 229 9.34 -19.90 2.22
CA THR A 229 7.91 -20.17 2.07
C THR A 229 7.53 -20.51 0.62
N TYR A 230 7.53 -21.82 0.36
CA TYR A 230 6.71 -22.58 -0.59
C TYR A 230 6.89 -22.25 -2.08
N ASN A 231 7.90 -22.86 -2.67
CA ASN A 231 7.84 -23.28 -4.08
C ASN A 231 6.57 -24.12 -4.27
N ASN A 232 5.59 -23.61 -5.03
CA ASN A 232 4.53 -24.44 -5.61
C ASN A 232 5.02 -25.07 -6.92
N ASP A 233 6.27 -25.56 -6.93
CA ASP A 233 6.79 -26.44 -7.97
C ASP A 233 6.76 -27.89 -7.45
N GLU A 234 5.62 -28.31 -6.91
CA GLU A 234 5.32 -29.74 -6.81
C GLU A 234 4.70 -30.16 -8.15
N GLN A 235 5.54 -30.72 -9.02
CA GLN A 235 5.06 -31.55 -10.10
C GLN A 235 4.18 -32.67 -9.51
N PRO A 236 3.05 -33.03 -10.15
CA PRO A 236 2.24 -34.14 -9.69
C PRO A 236 3.07 -35.43 -9.80
N ILE A 237 3.26 -36.10 -8.66
CA ILE A 237 3.88 -37.44 -8.62
C ILE A 237 2.96 -38.37 -9.42
N SER A 238 3.44 -38.80 -10.58
CA SER A 238 2.79 -39.85 -11.36
C SER A 238 2.77 -41.14 -10.53
N LYS A 239 1.59 -41.72 -10.36
CA LYS A 239 1.44 -43.16 -10.13
C LYS A 239 0.87 -43.80 -11.38
#